data_AF-I3TCY4-F1
#
_entry.id   AF-I3TCY4-F1
#
_cell.length_a   1.000
_cell.length_b   1.000
_cell.length_c   1.000
_cell.angle_alpha   90.00
_cell.angle_beta   90.00
_cell.angle_gamma   90.00
#
_symmetry.space_group_name_H-M   'P 1'
#
loop_
_entity.id
_entity.type
_entity.pdbx_description
1 polymer ?
#
loop_
_entity_poly.entity_id
_entity_poly.type
_entity_poly.pdbx_seq_one_letter_code
_entity_poly.pdbx_strand_id
1 'polypeptide(L)'
;MKAFYLAASIKMSCLVSYLMTLVAEGLLKRAVEGLSREVEYRAREVVARVLLPERVDGSVVEKYFRKALRHGAWRRLPAHSRGLLLALRRWGVVKSPTLRAVLREVFLEIELYTLRGRALFYGAIVALAEGWGRLGELVSKASRLLTLGIFYLNLPTVYRFYG
;
A
#
# COMPACT_ATOMS: atom_id res chain seq x y z
N MET A 1 -9.58 32.08 -52.69
CA MET A 1 -9.24 32.46 -51.29
C MET A 1 -10.05 31.73 -50.21
N LYS A 2 -11.38 31.50 -50.35
CA LYS A 2 -12.20 30.85 -49.30
C LYS A 2 -11.78 29.40 -48.94
N ALA A 3 -11.27 28.61 -49.90
CA ALA A 3 -10.86 27.22 -49.65
C ALA A 3 -9.61 27.07 -48.76
N PHE A 4 -8.68 28.04 -48.80
CA PHE A 4 -7.46 28.02 -47.98
C PHE A 4 -7.75 28.29 -46.49
N TYR A 5 -8.69 29.20 -46.21
CA TYR A 5 -9.12 29.49 -44.83
C TYR A 5 -9.86 28.31 -44.18
N LEU A 6 -10.65 27.55 -44.95
CA LEU A 6 -11.33 26.37 -44.43
C LEU A 6 -10.33 25.26 -44.04
N ALA A 7 -9.31 25.01 -44.87
CA ALA A 7 -8.30 24.00 -44.60
C ALA A 7 -7.41 24.34 -43.39
N ALA A 8 -7.09 25.62 -43.19
CA ALA A 8 -6.37 26.09 -42.00
C ALA A 8 -7.20 25.97 -40.72
N SER A 9 -8.50 26.30 -40.79
CA SER A 9 -9.43 26.18 -39.66
C SER A 9 -9.61 24.72 -39.22
N ILE A 10 -9.75 23.78 -40.16
CA ILE A 10 -9.89 22.34 -39.89
C ILE A 10 -8.61 21.74 -39.29
N LYS A 11 -7.43 22.13 -39.78
CA LYS A 11 -6.15 21.68 -39.19
C LYS A 11 -5.96 22.22 -37.77
N MET A 12 -6.37 23.46 -37.50
CA MET A 12 -6.24 24.06 -36.17
C MET A 12 -7.22 23.44 -35.16
N SER A 13 -8.46 23.16 -35.55
CA SER A 13 -9.41 22.43 -34.70
C SER A 13 -8.96 21.00 -34.39
N CYS A 14 -8.32 20.32 -35.35
CA CYS A 14 -7.83 18.96 -35.17
C CYS A 14 -6.59 18.90 -34.24
N LEU A 15 -5.70 19.89 -34.35
CA LEU A 15 -4.57 20.06 -33.43
C LEU A 15 -5.03 20.36 -32.00
N VAL A 16 -6.05 21.21 -31.84
CA VAL A 16 -6.63 21.51 -30.51
C VAL A 16 -7.31 20.26 -29.93
N SER A 17 -8.05 19.48 -30.72
CA SER A 17 -8.63 18.22 -30.23
C SER A 17 -7.57 17.21 -29.80
N TYR A 18 -6.47 17.09 -30.56
CA TYR A 18 -5.37 16.18 -30.24
C TYR A 18 -4.59 16.61 -28.99
N LEU A 19 -4.40 17.92 -28.82
CA LEU A 19 -3.79 18.49 -27.62
C LEU A 19 -4.67 18.26 -26.38
N MET A 20 -5.99 18.43 -26.52
CA MET A 20 -6.95 18.20 -25.44
C MET A 20 -7.06 16.73 -25.05
N THR A 21 -6.95 15.78 -26.00
CA THR A 21 -6.91 14.35 -25.68
C THR A 21 -5.62 13.97 -24.96
N LEU A 22 -4.47 14.51 -25.37
CA LEU A 22 -3.17 14.28 -24.69
C LEU A 22 -3.17 14.82 -23.26
N VAL A 23 -3.73 16.00 -23.04
CA VAL A 23 -3.89 16.58 -21.70
C VAL A 23 -4.86 15.76 -20.85
N ALA A 24 -5.99 15.33 -21.43
CA ALA A 24 -6.96 14.48 -20.73
C ALA A 24 -6.36 13.12 -20.33
N GLU A 25 -5.65 12.44 -21.23
CA GLU A 25 -4.94 11.19 -20.93
C GLU A 25 -3.86 11.37 -19.86
N GLY A 26 -3.09 12.46 -19.92
CA GLY A 26 -2.09 12.80 -18.91
C GLY A 26 -2.69 13.06 -17.53
N LEU A 27 -3.84 13.73 -17.46
CA LEU A 27 -4.58 13.96 -16.22
C LEU A 27 -5.20 12.67 -15.68
N LEU A 28 -5.76 11.84 -16.56
CA LEU A 28 -6.39 10.57 -16.20
C LEU A 28 -5.35 9.58 -15.66
N LYS A 29 -4.16 9.52 -16.28
CA LYS A 29 -3.04 8.73 -15.77
C LYS A 29 -2.59 9.19 -14.38
N ARG A 30 -2.45 10.50 -14.15
CA ARG A 30 -2.11 11.05 -12.82
C ARG A 30 -3.21 10.81 -11.79
N ALA A 31 -4.47 10.87 -12.19
CA ALA A 31 -5.61 10.58 -11.33
C ALA A 31 -5.63 9.10 -10.92
N VAL A 32 -5.40 8.18 -11.87
CA VAL A 32 -5.32 6.74 -11.60
C VAL A 32 -4.12 6.39 -10.72
N GLU A 33 -2.95 6.98 -10.97
CA GLU A 33 -1.76 6.82 -10.12
C GLU A 33 -1.99 7.36 -8.70
N GLY A 34 -2.67 8.50 -8.56
CA GLY A 34 -3.06 9.06 -7.27
C GLY A 34 -4.05 8.17 -6.51
N LEU A 35 -5.04 7.61 -7.22
CA LEU A 35 -6.02 6.69 -6.66
C LEU A 35 -5.35 5.39 -6.17
N SER A 36 -4.37 4.88 -6.94
CA SER A 36 -3.60 3.69 -6.59
C SER A 36 -2.80 3.89 -5.30
N ARG A 37 -2.14 5.05 -5.14
CA ARG A 37 -1.38 5.38 -3.92
C ARG A 37 -2.28 5.53 -2.70
N GLU A 38 -3.44 6.16 -2.85
CA GLU A 38 -4.41 6.31 -1.77
C GLU A 38 -4.98 4.94 -1.33
N VAL A 39 -5.29 4.07 -2.29
CA VAL A 39 -5.74 2.69 -2.01
C VAL A 39 -4.65 1.90 -1.29
N GLU A 40 -3.39 1.99 -1.74
CA GLU A 40 -2.26 1.35 -1.05
C GLU A 40 -2.11 1.87 0.39
N TYR A 41 -2.14 3.19 0.58
CA TYR A 41 -2.01 3.81 1.90
C TYR A 41 -3.11 3.33 2.85
N ARG A 42 -4.37 3.32 2.40
CA ARG A 42 -5.49 2.81 3.19
C ARG A 42 -5.37 1.32 3.47
N ALA A 43 -4.93 0.52 2.51
CA ALA A 43 -4.72 -0.91 2.71
C ALA A 43 -3.65 -1.17 3.78
N ARG A 44 -2.55 -0.43 3.76
CA ARG A 44 -1.52 -0.44 4.81
C ARG A 44 -2.10 -0.08 6.17
N GLU A 45 -2.98 0.91 6.24
CA GLU A 45 -3.66 1.30 7.47
C GLU A 45 -4.56 0.19 8.02
N VAL A 46 -5.32 -0.52 7.16
CA VAL A 46 -6.10 -1.70 7.57
C VAL A 46 -5.19 -2.74 8.20
N VAL A 47 -4.09 -3.09 7.53
CA VAL A 47 -3.12 -4.08 8.06
C VAL A 47 -2.56 -3.62 9.39
N ALA A 48 -2.20 -2.34 9.51
CA ALA A 48 -1.65 -1.76 10.73
C ALA A 48 -2.64 -1.85 11.90
N ARG A 49 -3.91 -1.56 11.68
CA ARG A 49 -4.97 -1.62 12.69
C ARG A 49 -5.30 -3.06 13.11
N VAL A 50 -5.23 -4.01 12.17
CA VAL A 50 -5.58 -5.42 12.43
C VAL A 50 -4.44 -6.21 13.08
N LEU A 51 -3.19 -5.98 12.67
CA LEU A 51 -2.06 -6.84 13.06
C LEU A 51 -1.11 -6.23 14.08
N LEU A 52 -0.96 -4.90 14.13
CA LEU A 52 0.08 -4.30 14.96
C LEU A 52 -0.36 -4.16 16.42
N PRO A 53 0.56 -4.44 17.37
CA PRO A 53 0.26 -4.30 18.79
C PRO A 53 0.12 -2.83 19.18
N GLU A 54 -0.81 -2.54 20.09
CA GLU A 54 -1.02 -1.18 20.64
C GLU A 54 0.14 -0.76 21.55
N ARG A 55 0.64 -1.69 22.37
CA ARG A 55 1.77 -1.48 23.28
C ARG A 55 3.05 -2.02 22.68
N VAL A 56 4.11 -1.23 22.78
CA VAL A 56 5.44 -1.59 22.26
C VAL A 56 6.44 -1.61 23.43
N ASP A 57 6.98 -2.80 23.68
CA ASP A 57 8.04 -3.07 24.64
C ASP A 57 9.15 -3.91 23.97
N GLY A 58 10.26 -4.14 24.67
CA GLY A 58 11.35 -4.94 24.14
C GLY A 58 10.94 -6.37 23.75
N SER A 59 9.98 -6.97 24.46
CA SER A 59 9.50 -8.32 24.13
C SER A 59 8.77 -8.37 22.78
N VAL A 60 7.98 -7.34 22.49
CA VAL A 60 7.33 -7.13 21.19
C VAL A 60 8.40 -6.89 20.12
N VAL A 61 9.39 -6.04 20.38
CA VAL A 61 10.49 -5.79 19.44
C VAL A 61 11.25 -7.08 19.13
N GLU A 62 11.58 -7.89 20.15
CA GLU A 62 12.24 -9.18 19.98
C GLU A 62 11.38 -10.18 19.18
N LYS A 63 10.05 -10.19 19.40
CA LYS A 63 9.12 -10.98 18.58
C LYS A 63 9.20 -10.57 17.10
N TYR A 64 9.19 -9.27 16.81
CA TYR A 64 9.28 -8.76 15.44
C TYR A 64 10.66 -8.97 14.81
N PHE A 65 11.73 -8.86 15.59
CA PHE A 65 13.08 -9.21 15.15
C PHE A 65 13.14 -10.68 14.69
N ARG A 66 12.69 -11.62 15.53
CA ARG A 66 12.61 -13.04 15.15
C ARG A 66 11.68 -13.27 13.95
N LYS A 67 10.58 -12.52 13.84
CA LYS A 67 9.67 -12.58 12.70
C LYS A 67 10.35 -12.12 11.41
N ALA A 68 11.11 -11.03 11.46
CA ALA A 68 11.85 -10.50 10.32
C ALA A 68 12.91 -11.47 9.81
N LEU A 69 13.60 -12.18 10.70
CA LEU A 69 14.53 -13.25 10.33
C LEU A 69 13.81 -14.42 9.65
N ARG A 70 12.74 -14.94 10.28
CA ARG A 70 11.98 -16.10 9.76
C ARG A 70 11.38 -15.88 8.38
N HIS A 71 10.84 -14.69 8.11
CA HIS A 71 10.21 -14.38 6.83
C HIS A 71 11.15 -13.69 5.83
N GLY A 72 12.44 -13.61 6.14
CA GLY A 72 13.46 -13.01 5.26
C GLY A 72 13.36 -11.50 5.09
N ALA A 73 12.46 -10.81 5.80
CA ALA A 73 12.31 -9.35 5.79
C ALA A 73 13.58 -8.63 6.25
N TRP A 74 14.36 -9.25 7.15
CA TRP A 74 15.58 -8.67 7.72
C TRP A 74 16.55 -8.12 6.67
N ARG A 75 16.75 -8.84 5.56
CA ARG A 75 17.69 -8.43 4.50
C ARG A 75 17.22 -7.24 3.69
N ARG A 76 15.91 -6.97 3.67
CA ARG A 76 15.30 -5.89 2.89
C ARG A 76 14.99 -4.65 3.73
N LEU A 77 15.01 -4.77 5.06
CA LEU A 77 14.85 -3.61 5.94
C LEU A 77 16.03 -2.65 5.82
N PRO A 78 15.78 -1.32 5.85
CA PRO A 78 16.85 -0.34 5.81
C PRO A 78 17.73 -0.43 7.07
N ALA A 79 18.97 0.06 6.97
CA ALA A 79 19.97 -0.09 8.02
C ALA A 79 19.54 0.51 9.37
N HIS A 80 18.88 1.68 9.35
CA HIS A 80 18.37 2.33 10.55
C HIS A 80 17.29 1.47 11.25
N SER A 81 16.36 0.88 10.51
CA SER A 81 15.33 0.00 11.08
C SER A 81 15.92 -1.26 11.71
N ARG A 82 16.94 -1.84 11.07
CA ARG A 82 17.71 -2.96 11.64
C ARG A 82 18.41 -2.58 12.95
N GLY A 83 19.06 -1.42 12.97
CA GLY A 83 19.70 -0.87 14.17
C GLY A 83 18.71 -0.67 15.32
N LEU A 84 17.54 -0.08 15.01
CA LEU A 84 16.47 0.14 15.99
C LEU A 84 15.98 -1.17 16.62
N LEU A 85 15.71 -2.20 15.80
CA LEU A 85 15.28 -3.51 16.30
C LEU A 85 16.34 -4.14 17.20
N LEU A 86 17.62 -4.07 16.82
CA LEU A 86 18.72 -4.63 17.61
C LEU A 86 18.91 -3.91 18.95
N ALA A 87 18.82 -2.58 18.96
CA ALA A 87 18.97 -1.77 20.16
C ALA A 87 17.79 -1.97 21.13
N LEU A 88 16.56 -2.00 20.61
CA LEU A 88 15.36 -1.95 21.43
C LEU A 88 14.82 -3.31 21.86
N ARG A 89 15.33 -4.43 21.32
CA ARG A 89 14.86 -5.79 21.68
C ARG A 89 15.02 -6.17 23.15
N ARG A 90 15.97 -5.55 23.87
CA ARG A 90 16.17 -5.74 25.32
C ARG A 90 15.73 -4.55 26.15
N TRP A 91 15.09 -3.57 25.52
CA TRP A 91 14.62 -2.37 26.19
C TRP A 91 13.33 -2.64 26.97
N GLY A 92 13.02 -1.77 27.93
CA GLY A 92 11.73 -1.76 28.60
C GLY A 92 10.60 -1.25 27.71
N VAL A 93 9.59 -0.63 28.32
CA VAL A 93 8.46 -0.04 27.60
C VAL A 93 8.91 1.22 26.84
N VAL A 94 8.54 1.31 25.55
CA VAL A 94 8.82 2.48 24.73
C VAL A 94 7.79 3.58 25.03
N LYS A 95 8.22 4.55 25.86
CA LYS A 95 7.37 5.68 26.28
C LYS A 95 7.20 6.74 25.19
N SER A 96 8.22 7.00 24.39
CA SER A 96 8.19 8.04 23.35
C SER A 96 7.16 7.72 22.26
N PRO A 97 6.21 8.64 21.96
CA PRO A 97 5.20 8.42 20.91
C PRO A 97 5.84 8.40 19.51
N THR A 98 6.83 9.25 19.26
CA THR A 98 7.56 9.30 17.99
C THR A 98 8.29 7.98 17.72
N LEU A 99 9.00 7.46 18.73
CA LEU A 99 9.71 6.18 18.59
C LEU A 99 8.73 5.02 18.39
N ARG A 100 7.57 5.07 19.05
CA ARG A 100 6.50 4.08 18.84
C ARG A 100 5.95 4.12 17.42
N ALA A 101 5.75 5.31 16.84
CA ALA A 101 5.31 5.46 15.46
C ALA A 101 6.31 4.85 14.47
N VAL A 102 7.59 5.18 14.60
CA VAL A 102 8.67 4.61 13.77
C VAL A 102 8.73 3.09 13.90
N LEU A 103 8.65 2.56 15.12
CA LEU A 103 8.63 1.10 15.31
C LEU A 103 7.41 0.43 14.69
N ARG A 104 6.24 1.07 14.74
CA ARG A 104 5.03 0.54 14.10
C ARG A 104 5.17 0.49 12.59
N GLU A 105 5.82 1.47 11.97
CA GLU A 105 6.14 1.43 10.53
C GLU A 105 7.07 0.26 10.21
N VAL A 106 8.14 0.06 11.00
CA VAL A 106 9.05 -1.08 10.83
C VAL A 106 8.31 -2.42 11.00
N PHE A 107 7.43 -2.52 12.00
CA PHE A 107 6.63 -3.71 12.22
C PHE A 107 5.67 -3.98 11.06
N LEU A 108 5.06 -2.93 10.51
CA LEU A 108 4.19 -3.03 9.34
C LEU A 108 4.96 -3.57 8.13
N GLU A 109 6.14 -3.03 7.86
CA GLU A 109 6.99 -3.54 6.79
C GLU A 109 7.29 -5.03 6.98
N ILE A 110 7.63 -5.46 8.20
CA ILE A 110 7.86 -6.87 8.51
C ILE A 110 6.58 -7.72 8.29
N GLU A 111 5.41 -7.23 8.70
CA GLU A 111 4.14 -7.93 8.49
C GLU A 111 3.84 -8.14 7.00
N LEU A 112 4.18 -7.18 6.14
CA LEU A 112 3.98 -7.28 4.69
C LEU A 112 4.86 -8.35 4.03
N TYR A 113 5.85 -8.91 4.73
CA TYR A 113 6.59 -10.11 4.27
C TYR A 113 5.91 -11.43 4.64
N THR A 114 4.95 -11.41 5.55
CA THR A 114 4.28 -12.61 6.04
C THR A 114 3.13 -12.99 5.12
N LEU A 115 2.79 -14.28 5.01
CA LEU A 115 1.63 -14.71 4.20
C LEU A 115 0.34 -14.03 4.69
N ARG A 116 0.13 -13.99 6.01
CA ARG A 116 -1.05 -13.37 6.64
C ARG A 116 -1.12 -11.86 6.36
N GLY A 117 -0.01 -11.14 6.51
CA GLY A 117 0.04 -9.71 6.27
C GLY A 117 -0.17 -9.35 4.80
N ARG A 118 0.44 -10.11 3.87
CA ARG A 118 0.17 -9.95 2.43
C ARG A 118 -1.28 -10.24 2.08
N ALA A 119 -1.86 -11.31 2.62
CA ALA A 119 -3.25 -11.65 2.38
C ALA A 119 -4.17 -10.50 2.86
N LEU A 120 -3.97 -9.99 4.08
CA LEU A 120 -4.75 -8.83 4.53
C LEU A 120 -4.56 -7.60 3.64
N PHE A 121 -3.32 -7.32 3.23
CA PHE A 121 -3.01 -6.19 2.37
C PHE A 121 -3.72 -6.27 1.02
N TYR A 122 -3.57 -7.39 0.29
CA TYR A 122 -4.22 -7.57 -1.01
C TYR A 122 -5.74 -7.68 -0.89
N GLY A 123 -6.23 -8.35 0.16
CA GLY A 123 -7.67 -8.39 0.43
C GLY A 123 -8.24 -6.99 0.68
N ALA A 124 -7.52 -6.13 1.39
CA ALA A 124 -7.90 -4.74 1.59
C ALA A 124 -7.83 -3.92 0.29
N ILE A 125 -6.82 -4.11 -0.56
CA ILE A 125 -6.74 -3.46 -1.88
C ILE A 125 -7.95 -3.83 -2.73
N VAL A 126 -8.25 -5.12 -2.87
CA VAL A 126 -9.38 -5.60 -3.67
C VAL A 126 -10.70 -5.04 -3.12
N ALA A 127 -10.91 -5.11 -1.82
CA ALA A 127 -12.11 -4.57 -1.18
C ALA A 127 -12.25 -3.05 -1.38
N LEU A 128 -11.16 -2.28 -1.29
CA LEU A 128 -11.17 -0.84 -1.53
C LEU A 128 -11.41 -0.50 -3.01
N ALA A 129 -10.83 -1.27 -3.93
CA ALA A 129 -11.02 -1.10 -5.36
C ALA A 129 -12.47 -1.40 -5.78
N GLU A 130 -13.11 -2.37 -5.15
CA GLU A 130 -14.53 -2.70 -5.33
C GLU A 130 -15.48 -1.78 -4.54
N GLY A 131 -14.96 -0.82 -3.78
CA GLY A 131 -15.77 0.15 -3.03
C GLY A 131 -16.47 -0.43 -1.79
N TRP A 132 -15.91 -1.48 -1.17
CA TRP A 132 -16.48 -2.12 0.03
C TRP A 132 -16.30 -1.24 1.29
N GLY A 133 -17.05 -0.14 1.36
CA GLY A 133 -17.24 0.65 2.57
C GLY A 133 -16.00 1.40 3.07
N ARG A 134 -16.12 1.96 4.27
CA ARG A 134 -15.06 2.77 4.91
C ARG A 134 -14.06 1.88 5.66
N LEU A 135 -12.87 2.41 5.94
CA LEU A 135 -11.78 1.76 6.68
C LEU A 135 -12.23 0.99 7.94
N GLY A 136 -13.14 1.55 8.74
CA GLY A 136 -13.63 0.92 9.97
C GLY A 136 -14.38 -0.40 9.73
N GLU A 137 -15.15 -0.49 8.65
CA GLU A 137 -15.88 -1.71 8.29
C GLU A 137 -14.96 -2.80 7.73
N LEU A 138 -13.88 -2.39 7.07
CA LEU A 138 -12.86 -3.32 6.57
C LEU A 138 -12.11 -3.97 7.72
N VAL A 139 -11.75 -3.20 8.75
CA VAL A 139 -11.08 -3.71 9.95
C VAL A 139 -11.95 -4.74 10.68
N SER A 140 -13.26 -4.52 10.80
CA SER A 140 -14.16 -5.48 11.46
C SER A 140 -14.35 -6.77 10.65
N LYS A 141 -14.15 -6.73 9.33
CA LYS A 141 -14.26 -7.87 8.41
C LYS A 141 -12.90 -8.53 8.10
N ALA A 142 -11.94 -8.47 9.02
CA ALA A 142 -10.58 -8.99 8.82
C ALA A 142 -10.51 -10.44 8.29
N SER A 143 -11.38 -11.33 8.76
CA SER A 143 -11.44 -12.73 8.27
C SER A 143 -11.84 -12.81 6.79
N ARG A 144 -12.80 -11.98 6.36
CA ARG A 144 -13.23 -11.92 4.96
C ARG A 144 -12.13 -11.34 4.07
N LEU A 145 -11.41 -10.33 4.55
CA LEU A 145 -10.24 -9.78 3.84
C LEU A 145 -9.12 -10.81 3.70
N LEU A 146 -8.85 -11.58 4.73
CA LEU A 146 -7.89 -12.69 4.65
C LEU A 146 -8.30 -13.68 3.57
N THR A 147 -9.56 -14.11 3.54
CA THR A 147 -10.07 -15.03 2.52
C THR A 147 -9.89 -14.47 1.10
N LEU A 148 -10.29 -13.22 0.86
CA LEU A 148 -10.10 -12.56 -0.44
C LEU A 148 -8.63 -12.47 -0.83
N GLY A 149 -7.78 -12.06 0.10
CA GLY A 149 -6.35 -11.96 -0.14
C GLY A 149 -5.67 -13.29 -0.42
N ILE A 150 -6.09 -14.37 0.24
CA ILE A 150 -5.60 -15.72 -0.04
C ILE A 150 -6.02 -16.15 -1.45
N PHE A 151 -7.29 -15.94 -1.82
CA PHE A 151 -7.74 -16.22 -3.20
C PHE A 151 -6.94 -15.43 -4.23
N TYR A 152 -6.71 -14.14 -3.98
CA TYR A 152 -5.89 -13.30 -4.86
C TYR A 152 -4.44 -13.79 -4.96
N LEU A 153 -3.81 -14.13 -3.83
CA LEU A 153 -2.44 -14.63 -3.80
C LEU A 153 -2.28 -16.04 -4.41
N ASN A 154 -3.38 -16.78 -4.55
CA ASN A 154 -3.39 -18.08 -5.22
C ASN A 154 -3.53 -17.97 -6.74
N LEU A 155 -3.89 -16.79 -7.28
CA LEU A 155 -3.88 -16.57 -8.73
C LEU A 155 -2.44 -16.67 -9.27
N PRO A 156 -2.25 -17.24 -10.48
CA PRO A 156 -0.96 -17.16 -11.17
C PRO A 156 -0.53 -15.70 -11.31
N THR A 157 0.77 -15.43 -11.25
CA THR A 157 1.31 -14.05 -11.25
C THR A 157 0.88 -13.24 -12.48
N VAL A 158 0.68 -13.88 -13.63
CA VAL A 158 0.20 -13.26 -14.87
C VAL A 158 -1.21 -12.66 -14.71
N TYR A 159 -2.03 -13.17 -13.78
CA TYR A 159 -3.40 -12.72 -13.53
C TYR A 159 -3.53 -11.80 -12.31
N ARG A 160 -2.42 -11.32 -11.75
CA ARG A 160 -2.42 -10.40 -10.60
C ARG A 160 -2.36 -8.96 -11.08
N PHE A 161 -3.47 -8.23 -10.92
CA PHE A 161 -3.59 -6.85 -11.40
C PHE A 161 -3.06 -5.80 -10.42
N TYR A 162 -3.01 -6.13 -9.14
CA TYR A 162 -2.60 -5.24 -8.04
C TYR A 162 -1.18 -5.56 -7.51
N GLY A 163 -0.40 -6.38 -8.20
CA GLY A 163 0.94 -6.80 -7.76
C GLY A 163 1.83 -7.27 -8.89
#